data_AF-A0AAA9Z3F9-F1
#
_entry.id   AF-A0AAA9Z3F9-F1
#
_cell.length_a   1.000
_cell.length_b   1.000
_cell.length_c   1.000
_cell.angle_alpha   90.00
_cell.angle_beta   90.00
_cell.angle_gamma   90.00
#
_symmetry.space_group_name_H-M   'P 1'
#
loop_
_entity.id
_entity.type
_entity.pdbx_description
1 polymer ?
#
loop_
_entity_poly.entity_id
_entity_poly.type
_entity_poly.pdbx_seq_one_letter_code
_entity_poly.pdbx_strand_id
1 'polypeptide(L)'
;MSSTFGETTKNIYSTLLTECHLEGLKQELYLRERIVVYIQRTELWNRIKQYCLEFHERFVESGYNPDLLLGPLILTLNIDYAALKKFDISLLDDFVREPIYYEKAFREVILSIANSFFEQLERSFRIRLEQLYCRLRTKLPLEERYLFRTQPNNVSIGLTAFRCVVQGFSSVQKYM
;
A
#
# COMPACT_ATOMS: atom_id res chain seq x y z
N MET A 1 -3.62 36.97 41.67
CA MET A 1 -2.89 37.04 40.39
C MET A 1 -2.44 35.62 40.04
N SER A 2 -3.19 34.93 39.18
CA SER A 2 -2.97 33.51 38.84
C SER A 2 -3.65 33.23 37.49
N SER A 3 -2.88 32.97 36.43
CA SER A 3 -3.22 32.02 35.33
C SER A 3 -2.36 32.14 34.06
N THR A 4 -1.47 33.13 33.90
CA THR A 4 -0.80 33.37 32.59
C THR A 4 0.24 32.31 32.18
N PHE A 5 0.79 31.54 33.12
CA PHE A 5 1.79 30.50 32.82
C PHE A 5 1.20 29.17 32.33
N GLY A 6 -0.05 28.86 32.71
CA GLY A 6 -0.74 27.62 32.32
C GLY A 6 -1.43 27.67 30.96
N GLU A 7 -1.82 28.87 30.51
CA GLU A 7 -2.49 29.08 29.22
C GLU A 7 -1.50 29.18 28.05
N THR A 8 -0.32 29.77 28.29
CA THR A 8 0.75 29.87 27.28
C THR A 8 1.38 28.51 26.97
N THR A 9 1.62 27.68 27.98
CA THR A 9 2.15 26.32 27.79
C THR A 9 1.15 25.41 27.05
N LYS A 10 -0.14 25.45 27.38
CA LYS A 10 -1.18 24.70 26.64
C LYS A 10 -1.26 25.11 25.16
N ASN A 11 -1.15 26.40 24.85
CA ASN A 11 -1.14 26.89 23.47
C ASN A 11 0.13 26.47 22.70
N ILE A 12 1.29 26.44 23.35
CA ILE A 12 2.54 26.01 22.69
C ILE A 12 2.46 24.52 22.35
N TYR A 13 2.03 23.67 23.28
CA TYR A 13 1.92 22.22 23.01
C TYR A 13 0.82 21.87 22.01
N SER A 14 -0.33 22.56 22.02
CA SER A 14 -1.39 22.33 21.03
C SER A 14 -0.97 22.75 19.62
N THR A 15 -0.21 23.85 19.49
CA THR A 15 0.31 24.35 18.21
C THR A 15 1.42 23.45 17.66
N LEU A 16 2.36 23.01 18.51
CA LEU A 16 3.39 22.02 18.14
C LEU A 16 2.79 20.68 17.72
N LEU A 17 1.78 20.19 18.44
CA LEU A 17 1.07 18.97 18.04
C LEU A 17 0.39 19.15 16.67
N THR A 18 -0.22 20.31 16.40
CA THR A 18 -0.83 20.56 15.08
C THR A 18 0.20 20.68 13.97
N GLU A 19 1.36 21.29 14.21
CA GLU A 19 2.46 21.37 13.23
C GLU A 19 3.05 19.98 12.92
N CYS A 20 3.33 19.16 13.93
CA CYS A 20 3.83 17.80 13.74
C CYS A 20 2.81 16.92 12.98
N HIS A 21 1.51 17.04 13.30
CA HIS A 21 0.47 16.31 12.56
C HIS A 21 0.35 16.77 11.10
N LEU A 22 0.47 18.07 10.84
CA LEU A 22 0.46 18.62 9.48
C LEU A 22 1.68 18.15 8.68
N GLU A 23 2.85 18.11 9.30
CA GLU A 23 4.07 17.63 8.67
C GLU A 23 3.99 16.13 8.35
N GLY A 24 3.45 15.33 9.27
CA GLY A 24 3.12 13.93 9.01
C GLY A 24 2.16 13.76 7.83
N LEU A 25 1.07 14.54 7.79
CA LEU A 25 0.10 14.54 6.68
C LEU A 25 0.75 14.90 5.33
N LYS A 26 1.65 15.88 5.32
CA LYS A 26 2.40 16.25 4.11
C LYS A 26 3.27 15.11 3.62
N GLN A 27 3.95 14.41 4.52
CA GLN A 27 4.77 13.24 4.17
C GLN A 27 3.90 12.11 3.60
N GLU A 28 2.74 11.84 4.20
CA GLU A 28 1.82 10.80 3.69
C GLU A 28 1.33 11.14 2.27
N LEU A 29 0.91 12.39 2.06
CA LEU A 29 0.42 12.88 0.77
C LEU A 29 1.53 12.82 -0.28
N TYR A 30 2.73 13.26 0.07
CA TYR A 30 3.88 13.24 -0.83
C TYR A 30 4.24 11.81 -1.27
N LEU A 31 4.21 10.84 -0.34
CA LEU A 31 4.41 9.43 -0.68
C LEU A 31 3.32 8.94 -1.65
N ARG A 32 2.05 9.20 -1.35
CA ARG A 32 0.92 8.78 -2.19
C ARG A 32 1.01 9.38 -3.60
N GLU A 33 1.37 10.65 -3.73
CA GLU A 33 1.57 11.31 -5.03
C GLU A 33 2.66 10.61 -5.85
N ARG A 34 3.80 10.28 -5.23
CA ARG A 34 4.89 9.58 -5.92
C ARG A 34 4.49 8.18 -6.37
N ILE A 35 3.72 7.48 -5.54
CA ILE A 35 3.12 6.19 -5.92
C ILE A 35 2.18 6.36 -7.12
N VAL A 36 1.31 7.38 -7.13
CA VAL A 36 0.43 7.66 -8.28
C VAL A 36 1.25 7.86 -9.55
N VAL A 37 2.29 8.70 -9.50
CA VAL A 37 3.13 8.98 -10.66
C VAL A 37 3.87 7.71 -11.11
N TYR A 38 4.37 6.89 -10.19
CA TYR A 38 5.00 5.61 -10.50
C TYR A 38 4.02 4.66 -11.20
N ILE A 39 2.80 4.50 -10.68
CA ILE A 39 1.78 3.64 -11.28
C ILE A 39 1.44 4.12 -12.69
N GLN A 40 1.19 5.42 -12.88
CA GLN A 40 0.81 6.01 -14.16
C GLN A 40 1.91 5.90 -15.23
N ARG A 41 3.18 5.94 -14.82
CA ARG A 41 4.34 5.89 -15.73
C ARG A 41 4.88 4.49 -15.96
N THR A 42 4.25 3.46 -15.38
CA THR A 42 4.65 2.06 -15.54
C THR A 42 3.49 1.21 -16.06
N GLU A 43 3.77 -0.05 -16.38
CA GLU A 43 2.75 -1.01 -16.84
C GLU A 43 1.69 -1.33 -15.76
N LEU A 44 1.94 -0.94 -14.50
CA LEU A 44 1.01 -1.14 -13.39
C LEU A 44 -0.35 -0.49 -13.66
N TRP A 45 -0.37 0.68 -14.31
CA TRP A 45 -1.63 1.33 -14.69
C TRP A 45 -2.51 0.44 -15.57
N ASN A 46 -1.92 -0.13 -16.63
CA ASN A 46 -2.63 -1.00 -17.56
C ASN A 46 -3.08 -2.29 -16.86
N ARG A 47 -2.23 -2.83 -15.98
CA ARG A 47 -2.56 -4.01 -15.16
C ARG A 47 -3.76 -3.75 -14.24
N ILE A 48 -3.77 -2.62 -13.54
CA ILE A 48 -4.87 -2.24 -12.63
C ILE A 48 -6.17 -2.09 -13.43
N LYS A 49 -6.12 -1.41 -14.59
CA LYS A 49 -7.28 -1.29 -15.49
C LYS A 49 -7.83 -2.63 -15.93
N GLN A 50 -6.96 -3.56 -16.34
CA GLN A 50 -7.38 -4.92 -16.72
C GLN A 50 -8.10 -5.63 -15.58
N TYR A 51 -7.56 -5.60 -14.36
CA TYR A 51 -8.24 -6.18 -13.20
C TYR A 51 -9.58 -5.52 -12.92
N CYS A 52 -9.70 -4.20 -13.07
CA CYS A 52 -10.96 -3.51 -12.86
C CYS A 52 -12.00 -3.88 -13.94
N LEU A 53 -11.58 -4.03 -15.19
CA LEU A 53 -12.45 -4.49 -16.29
C LEU A 53 -12.91 -5.92 -16.08
N GLU A 54 -12.01 -6.85 -15.77
CA GLU A 54 -12.36 -8.25 -15.49
C GLU A 54 -13.32 -8.38 -14.31
N PHE A 55 -13.13 -7.54 -13.28
CA PHE A 55 -14.05 -7.49 -12.15
C PHE A 55 -15.42 -6.95 -12.55
N HIS A 56 -15.46 -5.88 -13.36
CA HIS A 56 -16.69 -5.30 -13.88
C HIS A 56 -17.47 -6.30 -14.74
N GLU A 57 -16.80 -7.01 -15.64
CA GLU A 57 -17.40 -8.05 -16.48
C GLU A 57 -18.08 -9.13 -15.63
N ARG A 58 -17.38 -9.67 -14.62
CA ARG A 58 -17.94 -10.66 -13.70
C ARG A 58 -19.13 -10.11 -12.92
N PHE A 59 -19.06 -8.85 -12.51
CA PHE A 59 -20.14 -8.19 -11.80
C PHE A 59 -21.40 -8.06 -12.68
N VAL A 60 -21.24 -7.67 -13.95
CA VAL A 60 -22.33 -7.62 -14.92
C VAL A 60 -22.88 -9.03 -15.22
N GLU A 61 -22.02 -10.01 -15.46
CA GLU A 61 -22.39 -11.41 -15.72
C GLU A 61 -23.15 -12.04 -14.55
N SER A 62 -22.85 -11.61 -13.32
CA SER A 62 -23.57 -12.06 -12.12
C SER A 62 -24.98 -11.46 -11.97
N GLY A 63 -25.40 -10.58 -12.88
CA GLY A 63 -26.65 -9.84 -12.76
C GLY A 63 -26.60 -8.76 -11.67
N TYR A 64 -25.45 -8.08 -11.53
CA TYR A 64 -25.23 -7.03 -10.53
C TYR A 64 -25.27 -7.54 -9.08
N ASN A 65 -24.70 -8.72 -8.80
CA ASN A 65 -24.69 -9.28 -7.46
C ASN A 65 -23.85 -8.40 -6.48
N PRO A 66 -24.47 -7.78 -5.46
CA PRO A 66 -23.77 -6.91 -4.51
C PRO A 66 -22.74 -7.65 -3.65
N ASP A 67 -22.86 -8.97 -3.47
CA ASP A 67 -21.91 -9.76 -2.67
C ASP A 67 -20.49 -9.74 -3.26
N LEU A 68 -20.37 -9.55 -4.58
CA LEU A 68 -19.08 -9.39 -5.24
C LEU A 68 -18.38 -8.07 -4.86
N LEU A 69 -19.15 -7.04 -4.49
CA LEU A 69 -18.62 -5.75 -4.05
C LEU A 69 -18.20 -5.78 -2.57
N LEU A 70 -18.80 -6.67 -1.78
CA LEU A 70 -18.43 -6.93 -0.38
C LEU A 70 -17.16 -7.79 -0.27
N GLY A 71 -16.83 -8.54 -1.32
CA GLY A 71 -15.59 -9.31 -1.41
C GLY A 71 -14.36 -8.43 -1.64
N PRO A 72 -13.18 -8.79 -1.09
CA PRO A 72 -11.97 -8.03 -1.37
C PRO A 72 -11.54 -8.24 -2.82
N LEU A 73 -11.34 -7.15 -3.55
CA LEU A 73 -10.65 -7.22 -4.84
C LEU A 73 -9.18 -7.59 -4.59
N ILE A 74 -8.79 -8.81 -4.96
CA ILE A 74 -7.41 -9.29 -4.80
C ILE A 74 -6.62 -8.97 -6.07
N LEU A 75 -5.67 -8.03 -5.97
CA LEU A 75 -4.71 -7.75 -7.04
C LEU A 75 -3.34 -8.28 -6.66
N THR A 76 -2.70 -8.98 -7.61
CA THR A 76 -1.26 -9.24 -7.53
C THR A 76 -0.55 -8.35 -8.52
N LEU A 77 0.31 -7.46 -8.00
CA LEU A 77 1.08 -6.50 -8.78
C LEU A 77 2.58 -6.81 -8.62
N ASN A 78 3.27 -6.90 -9.75
CA ASN A 78 4.71 -7.14 -9.77
C ASN A 78 5.42 -5.78 -9.85
N ILE A 79 6.16 -5.44 -8.80
CA ILE A 79 7.03 -4.27 -8.75
C ILE A 79 8.45 -4.74 -9.06
N ASP A 80 8.97 -4.33 -10.22
CA ASP A 80 10.37 -4.56 -10.56
C ASP A 80 11.26 -3.62 -9.73
N TYR A 81 12.10 -4.20 -8.88
CA TYR A 81 13.06 -3.50 -8.04
C TYR A 81 13.99 -2.61 -8.87
N ALA A 82 14.50 -3.11 -10.00
CA ALA A 82 15.44 -2.37 -10.83
C ALA A 82 14.75 -1.18 -11.53
N ALA A 83 13.51 -1.37 -11.95
CA ALA A 83 12.69 -0.29 -12.52
C ALA A 83 12.35 0.76 -11.46
N LEU A 84 11.94 0.36 -10.25
CA LEU A 84 11.65 1.28 -9.15
C LEU A 84 12.90 2.08 -8.76
N LYS A 85 14.06 1.42 -8.66
CA LYS A 85 15.35 2.08 -8.40
C LYS A 85 15.70 3.15 -9.44
N LYS A 86 15.47 2.85 -10.73
CA LYS A 86 15.73 3.79 -11.83
C LYS A 86 14.73 4.94 -11.86
N PHE A 87 13.49 4.67 -11.46
CA PHE A 87 12.42 5.65 -11.45
C PHE A 87 12.61 6.66 -10.31
N ASP A 88 12.75 6.15 -9.08
CA ASP A 88 12.86 6.99 -7.88
C ASP A 88 13.52 6.20 -6.73
N ILE A 89 14.77 6.58 -6.42
CA ILE A 89 15.57 5.93 -5.38
C ILE A 89 14.96 6.14 -3.99
N SER A 90 14.43 7.33 -3.70
CA SER A 90 13.76 7.58 -2.43
C SER A 90 12.52 6.68 -2.28
N LEU A 91 11.81 6.38 -3.36
CA LEU A 91 10.57 5.59 -3.31
C LEU A 91 10.89 4.13 -3.05
N LEU A 92 12.04 3.69 -3.58
CA LEU A 92 12.63 2.42 -3.24
C LEU A 92 13.08 2.36 -1.78
N ASP A 93 13.69 3.42 -1.24
CA ASP A 93 14.08 3.47 0.16
C ASP A 93 12.85 3.38 1.08
N ASP A 94 11.76 4.10 0.78
CA ASP A 94 10.48 4.00 1.50
C ASP A 94 9.93 2.56 1.46
N PHE A 95 9.97 1.93 0.28
CA PHE A 95 9.52 0.54 0.09
C PHE A 95 10.36 -0.48 0.87
N VAL A 96 11.68 -0.27 0.96
CA VAL A 96 12.60 -1.20 1.62
C VAL A 96 12.65 -0.97 3.14
N ARG A 97 12.64 0.28 3.60
CA ARG A 97 12.79 0.60 5.03
C ARG A 97 11.48 0.53 5.79
N GLU A 98 10.38 0.92 5.15
CA GLU A 98 9.05 1.02 5.77
C GLU A 98 7.98 0.26 4.95
N PRO A 99 8.17 -1.06 4.71
CA PRO A 99 7.34 -1.82 3.78
C PRO A 99 5.85 -1.86 4.16
N ILE A 100 5.53 -1.86 5.46
CA ILE A 100 4.13 -1.87 5.96
C ILE A 100 3.45 -0.54 5.61
N TYR A 101 4.14 0.57 5.85
CA TYR A 101 3.62 1.91 5.57
C TYR A 101 3.47 2.12 4.06
N TYR A 102 4.48 1.72 3.30
CA TYR A 102 4.44 1.74 1.84
C TYR A 102 3.29 0.89 1.29
N GLU A 103 3.11 -0.35 1.75
CA GLU A 103 2.03 -1.23 1.29
C GLU A 103 0.65 -0.62 1.55
N LYS A 104 0.45 -0.01 2.73
CA LYS A 104 -0.79 0.69 3.07
C LYS A 104 -1.06 1.85 2.11
N ALA A 105 -0.09 2.75 1.94
CA ALA A 105 -0.22 3.89 1.02
C ALA A 105 -0.48 3.42 -0.41
N PHE A 106 0.22 2.37 -0.85
CA PHE A 106 0.06 1.80 -2.19
C PHE A 106 -1.34 1.22 -2.41
N ARG A 107 -1.87 0.50 -1.43
CA ARG A 107 -3.23 -0.06 -1.47
C ARG A 107 -4.29 1.03 -1.55
N GLU A 108 -4.16 2.09 -0.77
CA GLU A 108 -5.08 3.24 -0.79
C GLU A 108 -5.07 3.95 -2.15
N VAL A 109 -3.89 4.12 -2.75
CA VAL A 109 -3.75 4.70 -4.09
C VAL A 109 -4.44 3.83 -5.14
N ILE A 110 -4.19 2.51 -5.16
CA ILE A 110 -4.86 1.62 -6.11
C ILE A 110 -6.38 1.65 -5.91
N LEU A 111 -6.85 1.62 -4.66
CA LEU A 111 -8.27 1.68 -4.35
C LEU A 111 -8.90 2.95 -4.90
N SER A 112 -8.22 4.09 -4.75
CA SER A 112 -8.66 5.37 -5.31
C SER A 112 -8.70 5.34 -6.84
N ILE A 113 -7.67 4.77 -7.49
CA ILE A 113 -7.61 4.62 -8.95
C ILE A 113 -8.75 3.72 -9.46
N ALA A 114 -8.96 2.58 -8.80
CA ALA A 114 -9.99 1.62 -9.17
C ALA A 114 -11.39 2.24 -9.03
N ASN A 115 -11.68 2.90 -7.90
CA ASN A 115 -12.96 3.59 -7.70
C ASN A 115 -13.19 4.68 -8.75
N SER A 116 -12.18 5.48 -9.08
CA SER A 116 -12.28 6.47 -10.16
C SER A 116 -12.57 5.83 -11.53
N PHE A 117 -12.00 4.65 -11.79
CA PHE A 117 -12.26 3.91 -13.02
C PHE A 117 -13.69 3.36 -13.07
N PHE A 118 -14.21 2.80 -11.98
CA PHE A 118 -15.60 2.33 -11.92
C PHE A 118 -16.62 3.47 -12.06
N GLU A 119 -16.35 4.63 -11.45
CA GLU A 119 -17.17 5.85 -11.63
C GLU A 119 -17.25 6.29 -13.10
N GLN A 120 -16.20 6.06 -13.90
CA GLN A 120 -16.18 6.39 -15.33
C GLN A 120 -16.97 5.39 -16.17
N LEU A 121 -16.89 4.10 -15.85
CA LEU A 121 -17.57 3.03 -16.58
C LEU A 121 -19.09 3.08 -16.39
N GLU A 122 -19.55 3.35 -15.17
CA GLU A 122 -20.98 3.37 -14.86
C GLU A 122 -21.41 4.76 -14.39
N ARG A 123 -21.79 5.63 -15.34
CA ARG A 123 -22.35 6.98 -15.06
C ARG A 123 -23.61 6.98 -14.18
N SER A 124 -24.15 5.81 -13.85
CA SER A 124 -25.44 5.60 -13.20
C SER A 124 -25.37 4.85 -11.87
N PHE A 125 -24.23 4.24 -11.53
CA PHE A 125 -24.10 3.33 -10.39
C PHE A 125 -23.00 3.79 -9.42
N ARG A 126 -23.34 3.88 -8.14
CA ARG A 126 -22.43 4.27 -7.05
C ARG A 126 -21.68 3.05 -6.52
N ILE A 127 -20.98 2.32 -7.38
CA ILE A 127 -20.15 1.20 -6.92
C ILE A 127 -18.86 1.79 -6.36
N ARG A 128 -18.69 1.64 -5.04
CA ARG A 128 -17.45 1.97 -4.36
C ARG A 128 -16.90 0.72 -3.74
N LEU A 129 -15.72 0.30 -4.19
CA LEU A 129 -14.97 -0.73 -3.49
C LEU A 129 -14.60 -0.22 -2.11
N GLU A 130 -14.96 -0.98 -1.09
CA GLU A 130 -14.60 -0.68 0.30
C GLU A 130 -13.20 -1.21 0.64
N GLN A 131 -12.83 -2.35 0.05
CA GLN A 131 -11.59 -3.05 0.37
C GLN A 131 -10.90 -3.60 -0.87
N LEU A 132 -9.57 -3.51 -0.86
CA LEU A 132 -8.70 -4.03 -1.88
C LEU A 132 -7.53 -4.72 -1.20
N TYR A 133 -7.26 -5.96 -1.58
CA TYR A 133 -6.09 -6.69 -1.12
C TYR A 133 -5.03 -6.65 -2.22
N CYS A 134 -3.97 -5.88 -2.00
CA CYS A 134 -2.88 -5.77 -2.95
C CYS A 134 -1.69 -6.60 -2.48
N ARG A 135 -1.34 -7.64 -3.24
CA ARG A 135 -0.11 -8.39 -3.06
C ARG A 135 0.98 -7.82 -3.96
N LEU A 136 1.97 -7.17 -3.34
CA LEU A 136 3.17 -6.69 -4.02
C LEU A 136 4.19 -7.81 -4.13
N ARG A 137 4.64 -8.07 -5.36
CA ARG A 137 5.71 -9.03 -5.62
C ARG A 137 6.91 -8.29 -6.20
N THR A 138 8.05 -8.45 -5.56
CA THR A 138 9.32 -7.92 -6.06
C THR A 138 10.38 -9.00 -6.00
N LYS A 139 11.38 -8.90 -6.89
CA LYS A 139 12.61 -9.68 -6.79
C LYS A 139 13.67 -8.79 -6.20
N LEU A 140 13.92 -8.94 -4.89
CA LEU A 140 15.04 -8.27 -4.25
C LEU A 140 16.36 -8.84 -4.79
N PRO A 141 17.38 -7.99 -5.01
CA PRO A 141 18.71 -8.47 -5.31
C PRO A 141 19.19 -9.33 -4.14
N LEU A 142 19.53 -10.58 -4.43
CA LEU A 142 20.08 -11.53 -3.45
C LEU A 142 21.54 -11.14 -3.16
N GLU A 143 21.76 -10.08 -2.40
CA GLU A 143 23.06 -9.78 -1.79
C GLU A 143 23.33 -10.74 -0.62
N GLU A 144 24.61 -10.98 -0.30
CA GLU A 144 25.03 -11.90 0.78
C GLU A 144 24.37 -11.60 2.14
N ARG A 145 23.97 -10.35 2.37
CA ARG A 145 23.28 -9.85 3.57
C ARG A 145 21.91 -10.51 3.82
N TYR A 146 21.33 -11.13 2.80
CA TYR A 146 20.02 -11.80 2.83
C TYR A 146 20.10 -13.32 3.06
N LEU A 147 21.30 -13.85 3.34
CA LEU A 147 21.45 -15.24 3.80
C LEU A 147 20.95 -15.36 5.24
N PHE A 148 20.22 -16.43 5.55
CA PHE A 148 19.62 -16.65 6.87
C PHE A 148 20.64 -16.59 8.03
N ARG A 149 21.91 -16.89 7.75
CA ARG A 149 23.01 -16.91 8.72
C ARG A 149 23.69 -15.54 8.94
N THR A 150 23.42 -14.56 8.08
CA THR A 150 24.05 -13.23 8.12
C THR A 150 23.08 -12.14 8.57
N GLN A 151 21.83 -12.49 8.89
CA GLN A 151 20.88 -11.53 9.42
C GLN A 151 21.30 -11.12 10.84
N PRO A 152 21.37 -9.82 11.15
CA PRO A 152 21.64 -9.36 12.50
C PRO A 152 20.52 -9.82 13.45
N ASN A 153 20.87 -10.04 14.73
CA ASN A 153 19.93 -10.50 15.78
C ASN A 153 18.68 -9.59 15.95
N ASN A 154 18.72 -8.38 15.40
CA ASN A 154 17.57 -7.49 15.27
C ASN A 154 17.15 -7.45 13.80
N VAL A 155 16.16 -8.27 13.43
CA VAL A 155 15.44 -8.09 12.16
C VAL A 155 14.74 -6.73 12.28
N SER A 156 15.29 -5.72 11.64
CA SER A 156 14.66 -4.40 11.58
C SER A 156 13.37 -4.49 10.77
N ILE A 157 12.48 -3.53 10.96
CA ILE A 157 11.13 -3.44 10.36
C ILE A 157 11.13 -3.39 8.81
N GLY A 158 12.30 -3.46 8.16
CA GLY A 158 12.48 -3.39 6.72
C GLY A 158 12.21 -4.69 5.96
N LEU A 159 12.10 -4.55 4.64
CA LEU A 159 11.84 -5.63 3.70
C LEU A 159 13.04 -6.59 3.65
N THR A 160 12.77 -7.86 3.92
CA THR A 160 13.80 -8.90 4.01
C THR A 160 13.47 -10.05 3.05
N ALA A 161 14.47 -10.51 2.29
CA ALA A 161 14.39 -11.75 1.51
C ALA A 161 15.30 -12.81 2.13
N PHE A 162 14.89 -14.07 2.07
CA PHE A 162 15.74 -15.21 2.40
C PHE A 162 15.27 -16.43 1.60
N ARG A 163 16.19 -17.37 1.36
CA ARG A 163 15.88 -18.66 0.75
C ARG A 163 16.03 -19.75 1.80
N CYS A 164 15.00 -20.57 1.97
CA CYS A 164 15.00 -21.70 2.90
C CYS A 164 14.34 -22.92 2.27
N VAL A 165 14.56 -24.08 2.87
CA VAL A 165 13.85 -25.32 2.55
C VAL A 165 12.73 -25.48 3.59
N VAL A 166 11.49 -25.71 3.12
CA VAL A 166 10.35 -25.98 4.02
C VAL A 166 10.43 -27.45 4.45
N GLN A 167 10.69 -27.71 5.73
CA GLN A 167 10.85 -29.07 6.28
C GLN A 167 9.62 -29.59 7.03
N GLY A 168 8.65 -28.72 7.34
CA GLY A 168 7.38 -29.07 7.97
C GLY A 168 6.48 -27.83 8.08
N PHE A 169 5.17 -28.00 7.98
CA PHE A 169 4.19 -26.93 8.11
C PHE A 169 2.98 -27.42 8.92
N SER A 170 2.41 -26.54 9.75
CA SER A 170 1.12 -26.80 10.37
C SER A 170 0.03 -26.79 9.29
N SER A 171 -0.87 -27.78 9.32
CA SER A 171 -2.06 -27.80 8.46
C SER A 171 -2.91 -26.56 8.67
N VAL A 172 -3.67 -26.16 7.64
CA VAL A 172 -4.58 -24.99 7.71
C VAL A 172 -5.52 -25.13 8.91
N GLN A 173 -5.30 -24.32 9.94
CA GLN A 173 -6.21 -24.23 11.07
C GLN A 173 -7.37 -23.34 10.66
N LYS A 174 -8.54 -23.94 10.42
CA LYS A 174 -9.78 -23.17 10.45
C LYS A 174 -10.01 -22.78 11.91
N TYR A 175 -9.96 -21.49 12.21
CA TYR A 175 -10.54 -20.97 13.44
C TYR A 175 -12.04 -21.31 13.40
N MET A 176 -12.47 -22.23 14.26
CA MET A 176 -13.88 -22.51 14.53
C MET A 176 -14.47 -21.42 15.41
#